data_AF-A0AAD7N8V7-F1
#
_entry.id   AF-A0AAD7N8V7-F1
#
_cell.length_a   1.000
_cell.length_b   1.000
_cell.length_c   1.000
_cell.angle_alpha   90.00
_cell.angle_beta   90.00
_cell.angle_gamma   90.00
#
_symmetry.space_group_name_H-M   'P 1'
#
loop_
_entity.id
_entity.type
_entity.pdbx_description
1 polymer ?
#
loop_
_entity_poly.entity_id
_entity_poly.type
_entity_poly.pdbx_seq_one_letter_code
_entity_poly.pdbx_strand_id
1 'polypeptide(L)'
;MFELEVVGAILTLDIIKATLQLSNVNVFTNCLPAITALSVPRPQPGQHLLSTFHSLLSHVGISSNEVVDTRTKEAALGISSSLTIPIPSFSKPLPLSRVAVVVAGAKLLCARWFKERKSSTRYMCLSLFNITTPGKTIERMYKGLSCLQCSVLMQMRTAHIGLNAYLHRFCLAPSPECPLHLVPETVSHFLLMCPRYCWQRLPLICADMSCNSALV
;
A
#
# COMPACT_ATOMS: atom_id res chain seq x y z
N MET A 1 4.42 -9.03 -14.68
CA MET A 1 4.31 -10.38 -14.09
C MET A 1 3.02 -11.03 -14.54
N PHE A 2 1.86 -10.39 -14.33
CA PHE A 2 0.56 -10.83 -14.85
C PHE A 2 0.56 -11.22 -16.35
N GLU A 3 0.98 -10.31 -17.25
CA GLU A 3 0.95 -10.57 -18.70
C GLU A 3 1.80 -11.77 -19.11
N LEU A 4 2.96 -11.97 -18.48
CA LEU A 4 3.85 -13.11 -18.75
C LEU A 4 3.22 -14.45 -18.35
N GLU A 5 2.47 -14.49 -17.25
CA GLU A 5 1.77 -15.70 -16.81
C GLU A 5 0.62 -16.05 -17.77
N VAL A 6 -0.13 -15.05 -18.23
CA VAL A 6 -1.21 -15.25 -19.22
C VAL A 6 -0.65 -15.68 -20.56
N VAL A 7 0.45 -15.07 -21.02
CA VAL A 7 1.14 -15.46 -22.26
C VAL A 7 1.67 -16.90 -22.18
N GLY A 8 2.20 -17.31 -21.03
CA GLY A 8 2.62 -18.71 -20.81
C GLY A 8 1.45 -19.69 -20.91
N ALA A 9 0.27 -19.32 -20.38
CA ALA A 9 -0.93 -20.14 -20.48
C ALA A 9 -1.47 -20.22 -21.92
N ILE A 10 -1.45 -19.11 -22.67
CA ILE A 10 -1.79 -19.05 -24.10
C ILE A 10 -0.86 -19.96 -24.92
N LEU A 11 0.46 -19.82 -24.72
CA LEU A 11 1.46 -20.64 -25.40
C LEU A 11 1.26 -22.13 -25.14
N THR A 12 0.89 -22.49 -23.90
CA THR A 12 0.60 -23.88 -23.55
C THR A 12 -0.60 -24.41 -24.34
N LEU A 13 -1.68 -23.63 -24.48
CA LEU A 13 -2.84 -24.01 -25.29
C LEU A 13 -2.50 -24.13 -26.78
N ASP A 14 -1.67 -23.23 -27.32
CA ASP A 14 -1.22 -23.29 -28.71
C ASP A 14 -0.36 -24.53 -28.99
N ILE A 15 0.52 -24.91 -28.05
CA ILE A 15 1.32 -26.14 -28.15
C ILE A 15 0.40 -27.37 -28.14
N ILE A 16 -0.60 -27.40 -27.26
CA ILE A 16 -1.57 -28.51 -27.21
C ILE A 16 -2.32 -28.62 -28.54
N LYS A 17 -2.76 -27.49 -29.10
CA LYS A 17 -3.45 -27.46 -30.40
C LYS A 17 -2.55 -27.92 -31.55
N ALA A 18 -1.26 -27.57 -31.51
CA ALA A 18 -0.30 -27.95 -32.55
C ALA A 18 0.12 -29.44 -32.46
N THR A 19 -0.16 -30.13 -31.36
CA THR A 19 0.31 -31.50 -31.12
C THR A 19 -0.84 -32.50 -31.30
N LEU A 20 -0.88 -33.17 -32.46
CA LEU A 20 -1.98 -34.05 -32.90
C LEU A 20 -2.10 -35.42 -32.18
N GLN A 21 -1.25 -35.74 -31.20
CA GLN A 21 -1.21 -37.05 -30.53
C GLN A 21 -1.46 -36.99 -29.01
N LEU A 22 -2.25 -36.04 -28.53
CA LEU A 22 -2.57 -35.93 -27.11
C LEU A 22 -3.99 -36.47 -26.86
N SER A 23 -4.08 -37.61 -26.16
CA SER A 23 -5.36 -38.24 -25.82
C SER A 23 -6.03 -37.60 -24.60
N ASN A 24 -5.25 -37.07 -23.65
CA ASN A 24 -5.70 -36.34 -22.47
C ASN A 24 -4.59 -35.40 -21.96
N VAL A 25 -4.90 -34.11 -21.75
CA VAL A 25 -3.93 -33.12 -21.25
C VAL A 25 -4.51 -32.38 -20.05
N ASN A 26 -3.82 -32.47 -18.92
CA ASN A 26 -4.16 -31.71 -17.72
C ASN A 26 -3.20 -30.53 -17.58
N VAL A 27 -3.71 -29.32 -17.81
CA VAL A 27 -2.94 -28.07 -17.64
C VAL A 27 -3.27 -27.47 -16.27
N PHE A 28 -2.26 -27.38 -15.41
CA PHE A 28 -2.40 -26.76 -14.09
C PHE A 28 -1.73 -25.38 -14.12
N THR A 29 -2.51 -24.32 -13.88
CA THR A 29 -2.02 -22.95 -13.78
C THR A 29 -2.35 -22.36 -12.42
N ASN A 30 -1.38 -21.69 -11.81
CA ASN A 30 -1.55 -20.92 -10.58
C ASN A 30 -1.71 -19.42 -10.85
N CYS A 31 -1.95 -19.03 -12.12
CA CYS A 31 -2.19 -17.64 -12.50
C CYS A 31 -3.55 -17.19 -11.96
N LEU A 32 -3.57 -16.76 -10.70
CA LEU A 32 -4.74 -16.21 -10.02
C LEU A 32 -5.45 -15.12 -10.86
N PRO A 33 -4.73 -14.24 -11.58
CA PRO A 33 -5.37 -13.30 -12.50
C PRO A 33 -6.07 -13.92 -13.72
N ALA A 34 -5.53 -15.00 -14.31
CA ALA A 34 -6.20 -15.71 -15.40
C ALA A 34 -7.48 -16.40 -14.91
N ILE A 35 -7.46 -16.89 -13.67
CA ILE A 35 -8.62 -17.50 -12.99
C ILE A 35 -9.68 -16.42 -12.69
N THR A 36 -9.30 -15.28 -12.12
CA THR A 36 -10.27 -14.21 -11.80
C THR A 36 -10.82 -13.52 -13.05
N ALA A 37 -10.07 -13.52 -14.14
CA ALA A 37 -10.55 -13.10 -15.46
C ALA A 37 -11.61 -14.03 -16.06
N LEU A 38 -11.73 -15.27 -15.60
CA LEU A 38 -12.86 -16.13 -15.93
C LEU A 38 -14.15 -15.63 -15.24
N SER A 39 -14.02 -15.03 -14.06
CA SER A 39 -15.16 -14.73 -13.20
C SER A 39 -15.78 -13.33 -13.44
N VAL A 40 -15.02 -12.31 -13.87
CA VAL A 40 -15.57 -10.95 -14.09
C VAL A 40 -14.83 -10.18 -15.19
N PRO A 41 -15.51 -9.74 -16.28
CA PRO A 41 -14.90 -8.88 -17.30
C PRO A 41 -14.91 -7.42 -16.84
N ARG A 42 -13.91 -6.99 -16.07
CA ARG A 42 -13.67 -5.55 -15.80
C ARG A 42 -12.52 -5.03 -16.66
N PRO A 43 -12.61 -3.80 -17.23
CA PRO A 43 -11.54 -3.17 -18.00
C PRO A 43 -10.27 -3.02 -17.17
N GLN A 44 -9.27 -3.84 -17.48
CA GLN A 44 -7.94 -3.85 -16.86
C GLN A 44 -6.86 -3.87 -17.97
N PRO A 45 -5.65 -3.33 -17.70
CA PRO A 45 -4.50 -3.51 -18.60
C PRO A 45 -4.23 -5.01 -18.83
N GLY A 46 -3.96 -5.40 -20.08
CA GLY A 46 -3.78 -6.80 -20.48
C GLY A 46 -5.07 -7.57 -20.82
N GLN A 47 -6.23 -6.90 -20.87
CA GLN A 47 -7.51 -7.52 -21.24
C GLN A 47 -7.53 -8.23 -22.60
N HIS A 48 -6.77 -7.73 -23.56
CA HIS A 48 -6.67 -8.37 -24.88
C HIS A 48 -6.09 -9.80 -24.76
N LEU A 49 -5.06 -10.01 -23.91
CA LEU A 49 -4.51 -11.34 -23.64
C LEU A 49 -5.53 -12.26 -23.00
N LEU A 50 -6.34 -11.74 -22.07
CA LEU A 50 -7.41 -12.51 -21.44
C LEU A 50 -8.49 -12.90 -22.46
N SER A 51 -8.84 -12.00 -23.38
CA SER A 51 -9.82 -12.30 -24.44
C SER A 51 -9.31 -13.38 -25.41
N THR A 52 -8.01 -13.34 -25.76
CA THR A 52 -7.36 -14.37 -26.58
C THR A 52 -7.34 -15.72 -25.86
N PHE A 53 -7.01 -15.71 -24.56
CA PHE A 53 -7.03 -16.90 -23.71
C PHE A 53 -8.43 -17.53 -23.64
N HIS A 54 -9.48 -16.71 -23.46
CA HIS A 54 -10.88 -17.15 -23.47
C HIS A 54 -11.31 -17.75 -24.80
N SER A 55 -10.95 -17.11 -25.92
CA SER A 55 -11.24 -17.63 -27.25
C SER A 55 -10.59 -19.00 -27.46
N LEU A 56 -9.30 -19.15 -27.11
CA LEU A 56 -8.60 -20.43 -27.23
C LEU A 56 -9.24 -21.53 -26.35
N LEU A 57 -9.62 -21.21 -25.11
CA LEU A 57 -10.32 -22.16 -24.24
C LEU A 57 -11.65 -22.63 -24.82
N SER A 58 -12.44 -21.71 -25.40
CA SER A 58 -13.72 -22.06 -26.04
C SER A 58 -13.56 -23.00 -27.23
N HIS A 59 -12.49 -22.83 -28.01
CA HIS A 59 -12.18 -23.68 -29.17
C HIS A 59 -11.65 -25.06 -28.79
N VAL A 60 -11.04 -25.21 -27.61
CA VAL A 60 -10.55 -26.50 -27.09
C VAL A 60 -11.69 -27.32 -26.44
N GLY A 61 -12.92 -26.78 -26.37
CA GLY A 61 -14.10 -27.52 -25.93
C GLY A 61 -14.09 -27.86 -24.43
N ILE A 62 -13.32 -27.11 -23.63
CA ILE A 62 -13.24 -27.29 -22.18
C ILE A 62 -14.56 -26.77 -21.59
N SER A 63 -15.45 -27.71 -21.22
CA SER A 63 -16.75 -27.38 -20.63
C SER A 63 -16.60 -26.52 -19.38
N SER A 64 -17.48 -25.52 -19.28
CA SER A 64 -17.49 -24.46 -18.27
C SER A 64 -17.11 -24.93 -16.85
N ASN A 65 -16.17 -24.19 -16.29
CA ASN A 65 -15.43 -24.39 -15.05
C ASN A 65 -16.26 -24.19 -13.76
N GLU A 66 -17.57 -24.39 -13.74
CA GLU A 66 -18.40 -24.10 -12.53
C GLU A 66 -17.93 -24.88 -11.30
N VAL A 67 -17.49 -26.13 -11.49
CA VAL A 67 -16.94 -27.00 -10.44
C VAL A 67 -15.52 -26.59 -10.04
N VAL A 68 -14.74 -26.02 -10.95
CA VAL A 68 -13.39 -25.50 -10.66
C VAL A 68 -13.50 -24.15 -9.94
N ASP A 69 -14.45 -23.30 -10.32
CA ASP A 69 -14.67 -21.97 -9.76
C ASP A 69 -15.24 -22.05 -8.33
N THR A 70 -16.18 -22.96 -8.07
CA THR A 70 -16.64 -23.30 -6.70
C THR A 70 -15.49 -23.81 -5.84
N ARG A 71 -14.70 -24.76 -6.34
CA ARG A 71 -13.54 -25.30 -5.60
C ARG A 71 -12.41 -24.28 -5.39
N THR A 72 -12.22 -23.34 -6.31
CA THR A 72 -11.20 -22.30 -6.18
C THR A 72 -11.62 -21.26 -5.14
N LYS A 73 -12.91 -20.91 -5.10
CA LYS A 73 -13.50 -20.05 -4.06
C LYS A 73 -13.41 -20.70 -2.67
N GLU A 74 -13.72 -21.99 -2.57
CA GLU A 74 -13.60 -22.77 -1.33
C GLU A 74 -12.15 -22.87 -0.83
N ALA A 75 -11.18 -23.10 -1.73
CA ALA A 75 -9.76 -23.16 -1.39
C ALA A 75 -9.18 -21.79 -0.97
N ALA A 76 -9.61 -20.70 -1.60
CA ALA A 76 -9.22 -19.33 -1.21
C ALA A 76 -9.77 -18.93 0.18
N LEU A 77 -10.90 -19.52 0.59
CA LEU A 77 -11.46 -19.39 1.93
C LEU A 77 -10.78 -20.31 2.96
N GLY A 78 -9.77 -21.10 2.56
CA GLY A 78 -9.03 -22.01 3.42
C GLY A 78 -9.71 -23.35 3.68
N ILE A 79 -10.77 -23.67 2.93
CA ILE A 79 -11.49 -24.94 3.04
C ILE A 79 -10.75 -25.96 2.17
N SER A 80 -9.71 -26.57 2.73
CA SER A 80 -9.01 -27.69 2.10
C SER A 80 -9.85 -28.95 2.22
N SER A 81 -10.37 -29.46 1.11
CA SER A 81 -10.82 -30.84 1.05
C SER A 81 -9.60 -31.75 1.15
N SER A 82 -9.62 -32.67 2.12
CA SER A 82 -8.59 -33.69 2.24
C SER A 82 -8.62 -34.55 0.98
N LEU A 83 -7.60 -34.44 0.15
CA LEU A 83 -7.46 -35.27 -1.04
C LEU A 83 -7.44 -36.74 -0.59
N THR A 84 -8.51 -37.48 -0.89
CA THR A 84 -8.62 -38.93 -0.60
C THR A 84 -7.57 -39.75 -1.35
N ILE A 85 -6.91 -39.15 -2.36
CA ILE A 85 -5.83 -39.73 -3.13
C ILE A 85 -4.63 -38.77 -3.06
N PRO A 86 -3.53 -39.11 -2.38
CA PRO A 86 -2.32 -38.31 -2.37
C PRO A 86 -1.78 -38.22 -3.80
N ILE A 87 -1.63 -37.02 -4.34
CA ILE A 87 -1.01 -36.83 -5.66
C ILE A 87 0.51 -37.03 -5.46
N PRO A 88 1.13 -38.10 -5.98
CA PRO A 88 2.52 -38.45 -5.65
C PRO A 88 3.51 -37.33 -6.01
N SER A 89 3.21 -36.58 -7.07
CA SER A 89 4.01 -35.46 -7.57
C SER A 89 4.06 -34.24 -6.63
N PHE A 90 3.12 -34.11 -5.70
CA PHE A 90 3.03 -33.01 -4.72
C PHE A 90 3.24 -33.49 -3.28
N SER A 91 3.79 -34.69 -3.08
CA SER A 91 4.21 -35.18 -1.76
C SER A 91 5.27 -34.29 -1.10
N LYS A 92 5.97 -33.46 -1.89
CA LYS A 92 6.93 -32.47 -1.44
C LYS A 92 6.30 -31.08 -1.54
N PRO A 93 6.51 -30.19 -0.55
CA PRO A 93 6.05 -28.82 -0.64
C PRO A 93 6.65 -28.16 -1.88
N LEU A 94 5.82 -27.39 -2.58
CA LEU A 94 6.27 -26.65 -3.75
C LEU A 94 7.39 -25.67 -3.36
N PRO A 95 8.40 -25.49 -4.22
CA PRO A 95 9.45 -24.52 -3.95
C PRO A 95 8.82 -23.13 -3.79
N LEU A 96 9.21 -22.41 -2.74
CA LEU A 96 8.75 -21.05 -2.53
C LEU A 96 9.18 -20.18 -3.71
N SER A 97 8.25 -19.41 -4.27
CA SER A 97 8.59 -18.43 -5.29
C SER A 97 9.48 -17.33 -4.70
N ARG A 98 10.40 -16.80 -5.51
CA ARG A 98 11.24 -15.65 -5.11
C ARG A 98 10.39 -14.48 -4.59
N VAL A 99 9.22 -14.28 -5.17
CA VAL A 99 8.27 -13.23 -4.76
C VAL A 99 7.71 -13.50 -3.36
N ALA A 100 7.30 -14.74 -3.06
CA ALA A 100 6.81 -15.12 -1.74
C ALA A 100 7.87 -14.89 -0.65
N VAL A 101 9.13 -15.24 -0.94
CA VAL A 101 10.26 -15.00 -0.03
C VAL A 101 10.48 -13.51 0.21
N VAL A 102 10.50 -12.70 -0.85
CA VAL A 102 10.70 -11.24 -0.73
C VAL A 102 9.56 -10.58 0.06
N VAL A 103 8.32 -10.96 -0.20
CA VAL A 103 7.14 -10.41 0.51
C VAL A 103 7.19 -10.81 1.99
N ALA A 104 7.51 -12.07 2.30
CA ALA A 104 7.66 -12.54 3.67
C ALA A 104 8.80 -11.81 4.40
N GLY A 105 9.94 -11.62 3.73
CA GLY A 105 11.07 -10.85 4.24
C GLY A 105 10.72 -9.39 4.52
N ALA A 106 10.03 -8.72 3.58
CA ALA A 106 9.58 -7.35 3.77
C ALA A 106 8.61 -7.21 4.95
N LYS A 107 7.67 -8.15 5.12
CA LYS A 107 6.76 -8.18 6.28
C LYS A 107 7.53 -8.31 7.59
N LEU A 108 8.49 -9.23 7.65
CA LEU A 108 9.33 -9.45 8.83
C LEU A 108 10.16 -8.21 9.18
N LEU A 109 10.80 -7.60 8.17
CA LEU A 109 11.61 -6.39 8.33
C LEU A 109 10.78 -5.21 8.81
N CYS A 110 9.60 -4.98 8.21
CA CYS A 110 8.67 -3.95 8.67
C CYS A 110 8.28 -4.16 10.13
N ALA A 111 7.90 -5.38 10.52
CA ALA A 111 7.51 -5.68 11.90
C ALA A 111 8.66 -5.45 12.89
N ARG A 112 9.87 -5.88 12.55
CA ARG A 112 11.08 -5.65 13.34
C ARG A 112 11.36 -4.16 13.50
N TRP A 113 11.38 -3.43 12.39
CA TRP A 113 11.64 -2.00 12.38
C TRP A 113 10.61 -1.22 13.20
N PHE A 114 9.33 -1.57 13.12
CA PHE A 114 8.29 -0.96 13.96
C PHE A 114 8.54 -1.20 15.46
N LYS A 115 8.98 -2.41 15.84
CA LYS A 115 9.30 -2.75 17.24
C LYS A 115 10.49 -1.93 17.75
N GLU A 116 11.58 -1.89 16.99
CA GLU A 116 12.79 -1.11 17.31
C GLU A 116 12.52 0.40 17.37
N ARG A 117 11.68 0.90 16.45
CA ARG A 117 11.27 2.30 16.45
C ARG A 117 10.51 2.63 17.73
N LYS A 118 9.51 1.82 18.11
CA LYS A 118 8.72 2.03 19.32
C LYS A 118 9.55 2.03 20.61
N SER A 119 10.64 1.25 20.66
CA SER A 119 11.53 1.23 21.83
C SER A 119 12.46 2.43 21.93
N SER A 120 12.55 3.28 20.90
CA SER A 120 13.39 4.48 20.93
C SER A 120 12.71 5.63 21.65
N THR A 121 13.44 6.36 22.51
CA THR A 121 12.99 7.60 23.14
C THR A 121 12.55 8.66 22.11
N ARG A 122 13.16 8.67 20.91
CA ARG A 122 12.78 9.58 19.81
C ARG A 122 11.41 9.29 19.21
N TYR A 123 10.92 8.04 19.30
CA TYR A 123 9.62 7.70 18.73
C TYR A 123 8.49 8.44 19.42
N MET A 124 8.57 8.63 20.74
CA MET A 124 7.55 9.36 21.50
C MET A 124 7.46 10.84 21.06
N CYS A 125 8.59 11.47 20.76
CA CYS A 125 8.62 12.83 20.23
C CYS A 125 8.07 12.91 18.79
N LEU A 126 8.43 11.96 17.92
CA LEU A 126 7.97 11.91 16.54
C LEU A 126 6.50 11.48 16.40
N SER A 127 5.98 10.65 17.32
CA SER A 127 4.59 10.19 17.32
C SER A 127 3.63 11.31 17.66
N LEU A 128 3.99 12.24 18.56
CA LEU A 128 3.19 13.42 18.89
C LEU A 128 2.87 14.27 17.66
N PHE A 129 3.79 14.33 16.70
CA PHE A 129 3.63 15.11 15.47
C PHE A 129 3.14 14.28 14.28
N ASN A 130 2.62 13.07 14.53
CA ASN A 130 2.21 12.12 13.48
C ASN A 130 3.28 11.95 12.38
N ILE A 131 4.58 12.08 12.72
CA ILE A 131 5.69 11.77 11.82
C ILE A 131 5.81 10.24 11.80
N THR A 132 4.77 9.62 11.27
CA THR A 132 4.74 8.20 10.97
C THR A 132 5.59 7.93 9.73
N THR A 133 5.78 6.65 9.46
CA THR A 133 6.49 6.15 8.27
C THR A 133 6.08 6.87 7.00
N PRO A 134 7.02 7.12 6.07
CA PRO A 134 6.67 7.60 4.73
C PRO A 134 5.60 6.70 4.15
N GLY A 135 4.47 7.29 3.78
CA GLY A 135 3.28 6.61 3.31
C GLY A 135 2.36 7.59 2.60
N LYS A 136 1.28 7.07 2.01
CA LYS A 136 0.37 7.85 1.14
C LYS A 136 -0.17 9.13 1.79
N THR A 137 -0.36 9.13 3.12
CA THR A 137 -0.80 10.31 3.87
C THR A 137 0.24 11.42 3.87
N ILE A 138 1.51 11.09 4.07
CA ILE A 138 2.62 12.04 4.06
C ILE A 138 2.85 12.54 2.63
N GLU A 139 2.82 11.64 1.65
CA GLU A 139 2.90 12.00 0.24
C GLU A 139 1.81 13.01 -0.15
N ARG A 140 0.56 12.75 0.25
CA ARG A 140 -0.57 13.68 0.00
C ARG A 140 -0.36 15.04 0.66
N MET A 141 0.25 15.09 1.85
CA MET A 141 0.52 16.34 2.57
C MET A 141 1.54 17.21 1.85
N TYR A 142 2.57 16.61 1.26
CA TYR A 142 3.61 17.35 0.53
C TYR A 142 3.28 17.54 -0.96
N LYS A 143 2.23 16.88 -1.46
CA LYS A 143 1.83 16.96 -2.86
C LYS A 143 1.46 18.40 -3.25
N GLY A 144 2.13 18.93 -4.27
CA GLY A 144 1.87 20.27 -4.79
C GLY A 144 2.54 21.40 -4.00
N LEU A 145 3.32 21.09 -2.97
CA LEU A 145 4.15 22.07 -2.27
C LEU A 145 5.50 22.25 -2.96
N SER A 146 6.01 23.48 -2.95
CA SER A 146 7.38 23.78 -3.34
C SER A 146 8.39 23.20 -2.34
N CYS A 147 9.64 23.03 -2.75
CA CYS A 147 10.71 22.55 -1.87
C CYS A 147 10.84 23.40 -0.58
N LEU A 148 10.67 24.72 -0.69
CA LEU A 148 10.72 25.64 0.45
C LEU A 148 9.59 25.35 1.44
N GLN A 149 8.36 25.22 0.95
CA GLN A 149 7.20 24.91 1.78
C GLN A 149 7.32 23.54 2.45
N CYS A 150 7.81 22.54 1.72
CA CYS A 150 8.11 21.23 2.29
C CYS A 150 9.14 21.31 3.42
N SER A 151 10.20 22.11 3.25
CA SER A 151 11.24 22.31 4.27
C SER A 151 10.66 22.94 5.53
N VAL A 152 9.90 24.05 5.39
CA VAL A 152 9.26 24.72 6.53
C VAL A 152 8.29 23.78 7.24
N LEU A 153 7.46 23.05 6.49
CA LEU A 153 6.51 22.11 7.07
C LEU A 153 7.22 20.97 7.82
N MET A 154 8.32 20.46 7.28
CA MET A 154 9.11 19.42 7.95
C MET A 154 9.74 19.95 9.24
N GLN A 155 10.31 21.16 9.22
CA GLN A 155 10.89 21.82 10.40
C GLN A 155 9.84 22.06 11.50
N MET A 156 8.64 22.50 11.12
CA MET A 156 7.51 22.66 12.04
C MET A 156 7.11 21.33 12.66
N ARG A 157 6.98 20.26 11.85
CA ARG A 157 6.58 18.94 12.33
C ARG A 157 7.62 18.32 13.26
N THR A 158 8.91 18.51 13.02
CA THR A 158 9.97 18.01 13.91
C THR A 158 10.26 18.95 15.09
N ALA A 159 9.61 20.11 15.14
CA ALA A 159 9.95 21.21 16.05
C ALA A 159 11.43 21.63 15.97
N HIS A 160 12.09 21.40 14.83
CA HIS A 160 13.44 21.84 14.52
C HIS A 160 13.38 23.10 13.64
N ILE A 161 12.76 24.14 14.18
CA ILE A 161 12.56 25.41 13.49
C ILE A 161 13.13 26.55 14.33
N GLY A 162 13.51 27.66 13.70
CA GLY A 162 14.07 28.84 14.35
C GLY A 162 13.08 29.65 15.19
N LEU A 163 12.36 29.01 16.10
CA LEU A 163 11.59 29.66 17.16
C LEU A 163 12.42 29.76 18.44
N ASN A 164 12.14 30.75 19.31
CA ASN A 164 12.97 31.04 20.49
C ASN A 164 13.16 29.82 21.39
N ALA A 165 12.14 28.99 21.60
CA ALA A 165 12.25 27.80 22.45
C ALA A 165 13.22 26.74 21.90
N TYR A 166 13.40 26.66 20.57
CA TYR A 166 14.38 25.77 19.94
C TYR A 166 15.78 26.41 19.93
N LEU A 167 15.87 27.68 19.52
CA LEU A 167 17.15 28.42 19.42
C LEU A 167 17.82 28.59 20.78
N HIS A 168 17.05 28.82 21.85
CA HIS A 168 17.56 28.95 23.21
C HIS A 168 18.27 27.68 23.71
N ARG A 169 17.89 26.48 23.23
CA ARG A 169 18.57 25.21 23.60
C ARG A 169 20.04 25.18 23.16
N PHE A 170 20.38 25.98 22.16
CA PHE A 170 21.73 26.10 21.62
C PHE A 170 22.38 27.46 21.97
N CYS A 171 21.79 28.20 22.92
CA CYS A 171 22.23 29.54 23.31
C CYS A 171 22.28 30.55 22.14
N LEU A 172 21.49 30.33 21.09
CA LEU A 172 21.40 31.23 19.92
C LEU A 172 20.34 32.32 20.10
N ALA A 173 19.41 32.14 21.04
CA ALA A 173 18.44 33.15 21.45
C ALA A 173 18.62 33.46 22.95
N PRO A 174 18.45 34.72 23.38
CA PRO A 174 18.69 35.13 24.76
C PRO A 174 17.63 34.60 25.75
N SER A 175 16.42 34.30 25.27
CA SER A 175 15.32 33.74 26.06
C SER A 175 14.52 32.75 25.20
N PRO A 176 13.95 31.68 25.78
CA PRO A 176 13.06 30.77 25.07
C PRO A 176 11.66 31.34 24.83
N GLU A 177 11.36 32.50 25.42
CA GLU A 177 10.01 33.04 25.54
C GLU A 177 9.54 33.80 24.29
N CYS A 178 8.22 33.82 24.12
CA CYS A 178 7.54 34.66 23.16
C CYS A 178 7.57 36.12 23.65
N PRO A 179 7.98 37.09 22.78
CA PRO A 179 8.09 38.50 23.17
C PRO A 179 6.82 39.14 23.74
N LEU A 180 5.64 38.58 23.48
CA LEU A 180 4.36 39.14 23.94
C LEU A 180 3.80 38.48 25.21
N HIS A 181 4.14 37.22 25.50
CA HIS A 181 3.40 36.43 26.51
C HIS A 181 4.28 35.74 27.55
N LEU A 182 5.61 35.89 27.49
CA LEU A 182 6.56 35.27 28.44
C LEU A 182 6.38 33.73 28.56
N VAL A 183 5.72 33.10 27.57
CA VAL A 183 5.57 31.65 27.46
C VAL A 183 6.57 31.15 26.41
N PRO A 184 7.18 29.96 26.57
CA PRO A 184 8.08 29.41 25.56
C PRO A 184 7.49 29.41 24.15
N GLU A 185 8.22 29.98 23.19
CA GLU A 185 7.81 30.06 21.79
C GLU A 185 7.99 28.71 21.10
N THR A 186 7.07 27.78 21.37
CA THR A 186 7.01 26.45 20.74
C THR A 186 6.19 26.50 19.44
N VAL A 187 6.30 25.45 18.59
CA VAL A 187 5.47 25.33 17.37
C VAL A 187 3.98 25.39 17.69
N SER A 188 3.53 24.74 18.77
CA SER A 188 2.13 24.79 19.21
C SER A 188 1.71 26.20 19.62
N HIS A 189 2.56 26.93 20.35
CA HIS A 189 2.30 28.33 20.69
C HIS A 189 2.21 29.18 19.43
N PHE A 190 3.22 29.10 18.55
CA PHE A 190 3.29 29.87 17.32
C PHE A 190 2.06 29.67 16.42
N LEU A 191 1.70 28.40 16.15
CA LEU A 191 0.61 28.07 15.21
C LEU A 191 -0.78 28.29 15.81
N LEU A 192 -1.00 27.98 17.10
CA LEU A 192 -2.35 27.86 17.65
C LEU A 192 -2.71 28.93 18.70
N MET A 193 -1.73 29.43 19.46
CA MET A 193 -2.01 30.26 20.64
C MET A 193 -1.57 31.71 20.48
N CYS A 194 -0.47 31.97 19.78
CA CYS A 194 0.19 33.27 19.76
C CYS A 194 -0.73 34.37 19.15
N PRO A 195 -1.14 35.37 19.93
CA PRO A 195 -1.89 36.55 19.48
C PRO A 195 -1.18 37.37 18.42
N ARG A 196 0.17 37.39 18.39
CA ARG A 196 0.95 38.06 17.34
C ARG A 196 0.53 37.64 15.93
N TYR A 197 0.11 36.38 15.81
CA TYR A 197 -0.23 35.75 14.53
C TYR A 197 -1.72 35.48 14.37
N CYS A 198 -2.58 36.15 15.14
CA CYS A 198 -4.02 35.92 15.09
C CYS A 198 -4.60 36.23 13.68
N TRP A 199 -4.15 37.30 13.04
CA TRP A 199 -4.62 37.72 11.72
C TRP A 199 -4.26 36.72 10.62
N GLN A 200 -3.07 36.11 10.69
CA GLN A 200 -2.62 35.08 9.76
C GLN A 200 -3.33 33.74 10.00
N ARG A 201 -3.75 33.48 11.24
CA ARG A 201 -4.50 32.27 11.63
C ARG A 201 -5.98 32.36 11.27
N LEU A 202 -6.55 33.57 11.26
CA LEU A 202 -7.97 33.79 11.03
C LEU A 202 -8.51 33.11 9.76
N PRO A 203 -7.86 33.20 8.58
CA PRO A 203 -8.31 32.50 7.38
C PRO A 203 -8.34 30.97 7.53
N LEU A 204 -7.42 30.40 8.32
CA LEU A 204 -7.37 28.95 8.55
C LEU A 204 -8.55 28.49 9.42
N ILE A 205 -8.93 29.29 10.42
CA ILE A 205 -10.09 29.01 11.29
C ILE A 205 -11.40 29.22 10.53
N CYS A 206 -11.48 30.30 9.73
CA CYS A 206 -12.69 30.61 8.97
C CYS A 206 -12.92 29.65 7.80
N ALA A 207 -11.87 29.13 7.16
CA ALA A 207 -11.98 28.11 6.13
C ALA A 207 -12.65 26.82 6.66
N ASP A 208 -12.30 26.39 7.87
CA ASP A 208 -12.93 25.24 8.53
C ASP A 208 -14.41 25.50 8.89
N MET A 209 -14.78 26.73 9.24
CA MET A 209 -16.18 27.08 9.56
C MET A 209 -17.09 27.21 8.32
N SER A 210 -16.53 27.58 7.16
CA SER A 210 -17.30 27.65 5.91
C SER A 210 -17.71 26.28 5.34
N CYS A 211 -17.19 25.18 5.90
CA CYS A 211 -17.55 23.82 5.49
C CYS A 211 -18.66 23.16 6.37
N ASN A 212 -19.09 23.82 7.45
CA ASN A 212 -20.12 23.30 8.37
C ASN A 212 -21.51 23.97 8.24
N SER A 213 -21.69 24.93 7.33
CA SER A 213 -22.98 25.59 7.08
C SER A 213 -23.78 24.99 5.91
N ALA A 214 -23.52 23.72 5.55
CA ALA A 214 -24.25 22.98 4.52
C ALA A 214 -25.04 21.78 5.07
N LEU A 215 -25.33 21.76 6.37
CA LEU A 215 -26.23 20.80 7.02
C LEU A 215 -27.06 21.49 8.11
N VAL A 216 -27.94 22.39 7.71
CA VAL A 216 -29.23 22.67 8.38
C VAL A 216 -30.26 22.95 7.31
#